data_AF-A0A2E2UPB2-F1
#
_entry.id   AF-A0A2E2UPB2-F1
#
_cell.length_a   1.000
_cell.length_b   1.000
_cell.length_c   1.000
_cell.angle_alpha   90.00
_cell.angle_beta   90.00
_cell.angle_gamma   90.00
#
_symmetry.space_group_name_H-M   'P 1'
#
loop_
_entity.id
_entity.type
_entity.pdbx_description
1 polymer ?
#
loop_
_entity_poly.entity_id
_entity_poly.type
_entity_poly.pdbx_seq_one_letter_code
_entity_poly.pdbx_strand_id
1 'polypeptide(L)'
;MTEILLVLFTVILTAYVALPMIFSNQSDPLPDLHDPVLQDLEEERDALFQAILELESREDLPKSQRDALRARYEAKATLVLRALDTREHDLDGSQTSRQIAVSSRPPVVLISLLVFVVASAASLSSFVLPRVGNSSITTFFDKDLEASRTIKQLQRAATKKPNNENLLALADAYWQLGEVVEAGEIYQRIVNGSLPVPAIAYRRLGFLTLQTNLEGATDLLELSRAVEPTDLKTLFTLGELYYSLGRLTKARQAWQEFLIQSGGEDESDISARLETLSEIEPLYATALKNPSERNRLALAEALWNHDNELLATETYFQILAESNPDQPLALKRASQSLFLSGRLQEAVVLLERLTTIGEADAESLLMLGHCYFNLQNLAKAIETWESYLIIAIESGPVPDLIARAEMLLEASSFSGQQLYESHCATCHGSFGQGGSGTTLANNPNAERKANVRDIIRFGRNLMPGFDLKLSDSDIETLVDYVVNRVAKGVTTTP
;
A
#
# COMPACT_ATOMS: atom_id res chain seq x y z
N MET A 1 -15.98 -41.52 -31.27
CA MET A 1 -16.44 -40.90 -30.01
C MET A 1 -16.00 -39.45 -29.90
N THR A 2 -14.73 -39.15 -30.20
CA THR A 2 -14.15 -37.79 -30.27
C THR A 2 -14.85 -36.85 -31.25
N GLU A 3 -15.22 -37.31 -32.45
CA GLU A 3 -15.92 -36.47 -33.45
C GLU A 3 -17.33 -36.06 -32.99
N ILE A 4 -18.07 -36.97 -32.37
CA ILE A 4 -19.41 -36.70 -31.81
C ILE A 4 -19.31 -35.70 -30.65
N LEU A 5 -18.26 -35.83 -29.82
CA LEU A 5 -17.99 -34.91 -28.72
C LEU A 5 -17.62 -33.50 -29.23
N LEU A 6 -16.85 -33.41 -30.31
CA LEU A 6 -16.48 -32.13 -30.94
C LEU A 6 -17.68 -31.43 -31.56
N VAL A 7 -18.57 -32.17 -32.25
CA VAL A 7 -19.82 -31.63 -32.79
C VAL A 7 -20.73 -31.17 -31.65
N LEU A 8 -20.87 -31.96 -30.59
CA LEU A 8 -21.65 -31.58 -29.41
C LEU A 8 -21.08 -30.32 -28.74
N PHE A 9 -19.75 -30.25 -28.59
CA PHE A 9 -19.07 -29.12 -27.97
C PHE A 9 -19.22 -27.85 -28.80
N THR A 10 -19.08 -27.93 -30.13
CA THR A 10 -19.33 -26.78 -31.01
C THR A 10 -20.78 -26.34 -30.98
N VAL A 11 -21.75 -27.26 -30.96
CA VAL A 11 -23.17 -26.92 -30.79
C VAL A 11 -23.41 -26.21 -29.46
N ILE A 12 -22.82 -26.70 -28.35
CA ILE A 12 -22.94 -26.08 -27.02
C ILE A 12 -22.29 -24.69 -27.00
N LEU A 13 -21.08 -24.54 -27.53
CA LEU A 13 -20.35 -23.27 -27.55
C LEU A 13 -21.08 -22.22 -28.40
N THR A 14 -21.65 -22.67 -29.52
CA THR A 14 -22.43 -21.79 -30.39
C THR A 14 -23.77 -21.43 -29.75
N ALA A 15 -24.42 -22.37 -29.05
CA ALA A 15 -25.59 -22.07 -28.23
C ALA A 15 -25.23 -21.07 -27.12
N TYR A 16 -24.07 -21.20 -26.47
CA TYR A 16 -23.62 -20.30 -25.41
C TYR A 16 -23.37 -18.86 -25.90
N VAL A 17 -22.92 -18.69 -27.15
CA VAL A 17 -22.73 -17.36 -27.76
C VAL A 17 -24.02 -16.81 -28.36
N ALA A 18 -24.86 -17.67 -28.95
CA ALA A 18 -26.07 -17.27 -29.64
C ALA A 18 -27.26 -17.04 -28.69
N LEU A 19 -27.37 -17.81 -27.59
CA LEU A 19 -28.47 -17.65 -26.62
C LEU A 19 -28.52 -16.24 -26.02
N PRO A 20 -27.41 -15.64 -25.55
CA PRO A 20 -27.42 -14.28 -25.00
C PRO A 20 -27.85 -13.22 -26.02
N MET A 21 -27.58 -13.45 -27.31
CA MET A 21 -27.97 -12.51 -28.37
C MET A 21 -29.41 -12.71 -28.85
N ILE A 22 -29.96 -13.92 -28.74
CA ILE A 22 -31.36 -14.23 -29.10
C ILE A 22 -32.30 -13.91 -27.93
N PHE A 23 -31.82 -14.07 -26.70
CA PHE A 23 -32.53 -13.81 -25.44
C PHE A 23 -31.85 -12.68 -24.66
N SER A 24 -31.73 -11.49 -25.26
CA SER A 24 -31.14 -10.30 -24.61
C SER A 24 -31.91 -9.83 -23.35
N ASN A 25 -33.05 -10.45 -23.04
CA ASN A 25 -33.82 -10.25 -21.82
C ASN A 25 -33.37 -11.12 -20.62
N GLN A 26 -32.29 -11.92 -20.76
CA GLN A 26 -31.74 -12.72 -19.65
C GLN A 26 -30.33 -12.31 -19.22
N SER A 27 -29.71 -11.33 -19.88
CA SER A 27 -28.55 -10.63 -19.34
C SER A 27 -29.06 -9.57 -18.37
N ASP A 28 -29.24 -9.98 -17.12
CA ASP A 28 -29.46 -9.08 -15.99
C ASP A 28 -28.28 -8.09 -15.96
N PRO A 29 -28.49 -6.77 -16.14
CA PRO A 29 -27.44 -5.82 -15.81
C PRO A 29 -27.19 -6.00 -14.31
N LEU A 30 -25.94 -6.30 -13.93
CA LEU A 30 -25.52 -6.28 -12.53
C LEU A 30 -26.09 -5.01 -11.89
N PRO A 31 -26.90 -5.11 -10.82
CA PRO A 31 -27.41 -3.92 -10.17
C PRO A 31 -26.20 -3.17 -9.62
N ASP A 32 -25.95 -1.98 -10.15
CA ASP A 32 -25.12 -0.98 -9.49
C ASP A 32 -25.86 -0.61 -8.22
N LEU A 33 -25.53 -1.28 -7.11
CA LEU A 33 -26.36 -1.33 -5.92
C LEU A 33 -26.30 -0.05 -5.08
N HIS A 34 -25.54 0.97 -5.48
CA HIS A 34 -25.43 2.19 -4.68
C HIS A 34 -25.56 3.42 -5.59
N ASP A 35 -26.62 4.19 -5.37
CA ASP A 35 -26.79 5.49 -6.01
C ASP A 35 -25.68 6.43 -5.51
N PRO A 36 -24.81 6.98 -6.37
CA PRO A 36 -23.65 7.77 -5.93
C PRO A 36 -24.08 9.03 -5.18
N VAL A 37 -25.23 9.61 -5.52
CA VAL A 37 -25.78 10.77 -4.82
C VAL A 37 -26.28 10.38 -3.42
N LEU A 38 -26.89 9.21 -3.27
CA LEU A 38 -27.27 8.67 -1.96
C LEU A 38 -26.03 8.44 -1.10
N GLN A 39 -24.98 7.83 -1.65
CA GLN A 39 -23.71 7.59 -0.94
C GLN A 39 -23.06 8.89 -0.47
N ASP A 40 -22.94 9.90 -1.34
CA ASP A 40 -22.36 11.21 -0.98
C ASP A 40 -23.13 11.87 0.17
N LEU A 41 -24.46 11.74 0.17
CA LEU A 41 -25.32 12.29 1.23
C LEU A 41 -25.18 11.50 2.56
N GLU A 42 -24.96 10.19 2.51
CA GLU A 42 -24.69 9.37 3.69
C GLU A 42 -23.32 9.69 4.32
N GLU A 43 -22.29 9.88 3.49
CA GLU A 43 -20.96 10.29 3.94
C GLU A 43 -21.00 11.70 4.56
N GLU A 44 -21.73 12.64 3.95
CA GLU A 44 -21.90 13.99 4.49
C GLU A 44 -22.68 13.99 5.82
N ARG A 45 -23.71 13.13 5.94
CA ARG A 45 -24.44 12.91 7.20
C ARG A 45 -23.47 12.45 8.28
N ASP A 46 -22.71 11.39 8.03
CA ASP A 46 -21.84 10.77 9.02
C ASP A 46 -20.73 11.72 9.48
N ALA A 47 -20.16 12.50 8.56
CA ALA A 47 -19.20 13.55 8.88
C ALA A 47 -19.78 14.64 9.79
N LEU A 48 -21.04 15.06 9.58
CA LEU A 48 -21.70 16.06 10.41
C LEU A 48 -22.01 15.53 11.82
N PHE A 49 -22.42 14.27 11.94
CA PHE A 49 -22.64 13.65 13.25
C PHE A 49 -21.33 13.52 14.04
N GLN A 50 -20.23 13.12 13.39
CA GLN A 50 -18.91 13.07 14.02
C GLN A 50 -18.45 14.46 14.47
N ALA A 51 -18.61 15.49 13.64
CA ALA A 51 -18.24 16.86 13.98
C ALA A 51 -19.04 17.40 15.18
N ILE A 52 -20.32 17.02 15.32
CA ILE A 52 -21.14 17.37 16.49
C ILE A 52 -20.62 16.67 17.75
N LEU A 53 -20.29 15.38 17.67
CA LEU A 53 -19.75 14.60 18.80
C LEU A 53 -18.38 15.13 19.25
N GLU A 54 -17.50 15.47 18.31
CA GLU A 54 -16.18 16.03 18.60
C GLU A 54 -16.29 17.42 19.24
N LEU A 55 -17.25 18.24 18.82
CA LEU A 55 -17.48 19.55 19.39
C LEU A 55 -17.95 19.48 20.86
N GLU A 56 -18.64 18.41 21.26
CA GLU A 56 -19.04 18.18 22.65
C GLU A 56 -17.84 17.90 23.56
N SER A 57 -16.81 17.21 23.06
CA SER A 57 -15.61 16.85 23.82
C SER A 57 -14.52 17.93 23.85
N ARG A 58 -14.63 18.97 23.01
CA ARG A 58 -13.66 20.09 22.98
C ARG A 58 -13.79 21.02 24.19
N GLU A 59 -12.75 21.08 25.01
CA GLU A 59 -12.64 21.99 26.16
C GLU A 59 -11.94 23.32 25.85
N ASP A 60 -11.28 23.41 24.69
CA ASP A 60 -10.47 24.56 24.26
C ASP A 60 -11.29 25.70 23.65
N LEU A 61 -12.57 25.49 23.38
CA LEU A 61 -13.49 26.48 22.81
C LEU A 61 -14.47 27.05 23.86
N PRO A 62 -14.68 28.38 23.88
CA PRO A 62 -15.73 29.01 24.69
C PRO A 62 -17.10 28.40 24.41
N LYS A 63 -17.91 28.19 25.46
CA LYS A 63 -19.24 27.57 25.36
C LYS A 63 -20.14 28.24 24.32
N SER A 64 -20.15 29.58 24.25
CA SER A 64 -20.94 30.33 23.26
C SER A 64 -20.52 30.06 21.81
N GLN A 65 -19.24 29.79 21.56
CA GLN A 65 -18.74 29.43 20.24
C GLN A 65 -19.07 27.98 19.89
N ARG A 66 -18.97 27.05 20.87
CA ARG A 66 -19.41 25.66 20.69
C ARG A 66 -20.90 25.57 20.39
N ASP A 67 -21.74 26.29 21.13
CA ASP A 67 -23.18 26.31 20.91
C ASP A 67 -23.53 26.88 19.52
N ALA A 68 -22.82 27.92 19.06
CA ALA A 68 -23.00 28.50 17.73
C ALA A 68 -22.56 27.57 16.59
N LEU A 69 -21.44 26.85 16.76
CA LEU A 69 -20.97 25.85 15.80
C LEU A 69 -21.90 24.64 15.74
N ARG A 70 -22.35 24.16 16.90
CA ARG A 70 -23.33 23.08 17.03
C ARG A 70 -24.61 23.40 16.28
N ALA A 71 -25.18 24.58 16.52
CA ALA A 71 -26.40 25.01 15.83
C ALA A 71 -26.25 25.05 14.29
N ARG A 72 -25.05 25.39 13.79
CA ARG A 72 -24.76 25.35 12.34
C ARG A 72 -24.67 23.93 11.81
N TYR A 73 -23.99 23.02 12.52
CA TYR A 73 -23.90 21.62 12.13
C TYR A 73 -25.25 20.91 12.19
N GLU A 74 -26.06 21.16 13.22
CA GLU A 74 -27.42 20.63 13.35
C GLU A 74 -28.35 21.15 12.22
N ALA A 75 -28.24 22.43 11.86
CA ALA A 75 -28.97 23.00 10.73
C ALA A 75 -28.57 22.34 9.40
N LYS A 76 -27.27 22.08 9.19
CA LYS A 76 -26.77 21.41 7.98
C LYS A 76 -27.18 19.94 7.95
N ALA A 77 -27.08 19.22 9.06
CA ALA A 77 -27.50 17.82 9.17
C ALA A 77 -29.00 17.66 8.86
N THR A 78 -29.84 18.60 9.28
CA THR A 78 -31.27 18.61 8.95
C THR A 78 -31.53 18.70 7.44
N LEU A 79 -30.71 19.47 6.70
CA LEU A 79 -30.84 19.60 5.25
C LEU A 79 -30.41 18.32 4.53
N VAL A 80 -29.29 17.72 4.96
CA VAL A 80 -28.78 16.45 4.41
C VAL A 80 -29.76 15.32 4.64
N LEU A 81 -30.33 15.20 5.84
CA LEU A 81 -31.35 14.18 6.14
C LEU A 81 -32.60 14.32 5.27
N ARG A 82 -33.08 15.54 4.99
CA ARG A 82 -34.19 15.74 4.04
C ARG A 82 -33.83 15.36 2.61
N ALA A 83 -32.58 15.61 2.20
CA ALA A 83 -32.10 15.24 0.87
C ALA A 83 -32.00 13.71 0.73
N LEU A 84 -31.55 13.00 1.78
CA LEU A 84 -31.56 11.54 1.86
C LEU A 84 -32.98 10.99 1.72
N ASP A 85 -33.92 11.43 2.55
CA ASP A 85 -35.32 10.97 2.48
C ASP A 85 -35.94 11.18 1.09
N THR A 86 -35.63 12.32 0.46
CA THR A 86 -36.13 12.64 -0.90
C THR A 86 -35.52 11.68 -1.93
N ARG A 87 -34.21 11.42 -1.85
CA ARG A 87 -33.51 10.57 -2.80
C ARG A 87 -33.93 9.12 -2.69
N GLU A 88 -34.10 8.61 -1.48
CA GLU A 88 -34.64 7.26 -1.24
C GLU A 88 -36.03 7.10 -1.85
N HIS A 89 -36.91 8.11 -1.67
CA HIS A 89 -38.25 8.09 -2.25
C HIS A 89 -38.26 8.10 -3.79
N ASP A 90 -37.35 8.86 -4.42
CA ASP A 90 -37.20 8.90 -5.87
C ASP A 90 -36.70 7.56 -6.44
N LEU A 91 -35.80 6.88 -5.73
CA LEU A 91 -35.27 5.58 -6.13
C LEU A 91 -36.35 4.49 -6.06
N ASP A 92 -37.17 4.49 -5.02
CA ASP A 92 -38.31 3.59 -4.87
C ASP A 92 -39.38 3.80 -5.98
N GLY A 93 -39.57 5.03 -6.44
CA GLY A 93 -40.50 5.37 -7.51
C GLY A 93 -40.03 4.93 -8.92
N SER A 94 -38.72 4.88 -9.15
CA SER A 94 -38.12 4.61 -10.48
C SER A 94 -38.21 3.14 -10.92
N GLN A 95 -38.19 2.18 -9.97
CA GLN A 95 -38.14 0.75 -10.27
C GLN A 95 -39.40 0.18 -10.93
N THR A 96 -40.54 0.89 -10.91
CA THR A 96 -41.83 0.35 -11.39
C THR A 96 -42.13 0.58 -12.89
N SER A 97 -41.29 1.29 -13.65
CA SER A 97 -41.73 1.85 -14.96
C SER A 97 -41.08 1.31 -16.24
N ARG A 98 -40.18 0.31 -16.21
CA ARG A 98 -39.43 -0.08 -17.43
C ARG A 98 -39.96 -1.35 -18.12
N GLN A 99 -41.06 -1.25 -18.86
CA GLN A 99 -41.45 -2.24 -19.88
C GLN A 99 -41.02 -1.76 -21.28
N ILE A 100 -40.05 -2.43 -21.90
CA ILE A 100 -39.58 -2.14 -23.28
C ILE A 100 -40.24 -3.12 -24.26
N ALA A 101 -40.86 -2.58 -25.32
CA ALA A 101 -41.52 -3.34 -26.37
C ALA A 101 -40.52 -4.05 -27.32
N VAL A 102 -40.78 -5.32 -27.65
CA VAL A 102 -39.94 -6.17 -28.51
C VAL A 102 -40.55 -6.26 -29.92
N SER A 103 -39.72 -6.10 -30.96
CA SER A 103 -40.08 -6.36 -32.37
C SER A 103 -39.62 -7.75 -32.83
N SER A 104 -40.45 -8.45 -33.61
CA SER A 104 -40.35 -9.89 -33.87
C SER A 104 -39.99 -10.24 -35.32
N ARG A 105 -38.71 -10.25 -35.71
CA ARG A 105 -38.22 -10.98 -36.91
C ARG A 105 -36.79 -11.52 -36.72
N PRO A 106 -36.50 -12.80 -37.06
CA PRO A 106 -35.16 -13.38 -36.91
C PRO A 106 -34.22 -12.95 -38.05
N PRO A 107 -32.94 -12.63 -37.77
CA PRO A 107 -31.99 -12.20 -38.78
C PRO A 107 -31.40 -13.41 -39.53
N VAL A 108 -31.80 -13.58 -40.79
CA VAL A 108 -31.34 -14.63 -41.72
C VAL A 108 -29.80 -14.68 -41.85
N VAL A 109 -29.11 -13.56 -41.58
CA VAL A 109 -27.65 -13.45 -41.62
C VAL A 109 -26.96 -14.37 -40.59
N LEU A 110 -27.54 -14.57 -39.41
CA LEU A 110 -26.94 -15.40 -38.36
C LEU A 110 -26.97 -16.89 -38.68
N ILE A 111 -28.04 -17.36 -39.34
CA ILE A 111 -28.20 -18.77 -39.74
C ILE A 111 -27.14 -19.13 -40.79
N SER A 112 -26.88 -18.23 -41.74
CA SER A 112 -25.87 -18.42 -42.78
C SER A 112 -24.45 -18.51 -42.21
N LEU A 113 -24.15 -17.72 -41.18
CA LEU A 113 -22.84 -17.69 -40.52
C LEU A 113 -22.59 -18.97 -39.71
N LEU A 114 -23.63 -19.51 -39.09
CA LEU A 114 -23.60 -20.79 -38.36
C LEU A 114 -23.23 -21.97 -39.27
N VAL A 115 -23.82 -22.04 -40.47
CA VAL A 115 -23.54 -23.11 -41.44
C VAL A 115 -22.10 -23.04 -41.93
N PHE A 116 -21.56 -21.84 -42.12
CA PHE A 116 -20.18 -21.63 -42.55
C PHE A 116 -19.16 -22.06 -41.48
N VAL A 117 -19.41 -21.71 -40.21
CA VAL A 117 -18.54 -22.10 -39.08
C VAL A 117 -18.53 -23.62 -38.90
N VAL A 118 -19.68 -24.28 -38.96
CA VAL A 118 -19.77 -25.76 -38.84
C VAL A 118 -19.06 -26.46 -39.99
N ALA A 119 -19.21 -25.98 -41.23
CA ALA A 119 -18.52 -26.55 -42.39
C ALA A 119 -16.99 -26.37 -42.32
N SER A 120 -16.53 -25.20 -41.85
CA SER A 120 -15.09 -24.92 -41.69
C SER A 120 -14.44 -25.76 -40.58
N ALA A 121 -15.12 -25.95 -39.44
CA ALA A 121 -14.65 -26.79 -38.35
C ALA A 121 -14.52 -28.27 -38.75
N ALA A 122 -15.42 -28.77 -39.60
CA ALA A 122 -15.38 -30.14 -40.10
C ALA A 122 -14.20 -30.39 -41.06
N SER A 123 -13.81 -29.40 -41.88
CA SER A 123 -12.70 -29.57 -42.83
C SER A 123 -11.31 -29.30 -42.21
N LEU A 124 -11.21 -28.40 -41.23
CA LEU A 124 -9.92 -27.99 -40.63
C LEU A 124 -9.41 -28.94 -39.52
N SER A 125 -10.26 -29.80 -38.96
CA SER A 125 -9.88 -30.80 -37.94
C SER A 125 -8.81 -31.80 -38.44
N SER A 126 -8.75 -32.01 -39.76
CA SER A 126 -7.77 -32.88 -40.42
C SER A 126 -6.36 -32.27 -40.55
N PHE A 127 -6.22 -30.93 -40.44
CA PHE A 127 -4.99 -30.22 -40.82
C PHE A 127 -4.28 -29.49 -39.68
N VAL A 128 -4.91 -29.23 -38.53
CA VAL A 128 -4.39 -28.27 -37.53
C VAL A 128 -3.91 -28.90 -36.20
N LEU A 129 -4.22 -30.17 -35.90
CA LEU A 129 -3.74 -30.78 -34.64
C LEU A 129 -2.55 -31.72 -34.86
N PRO A 130 -1.38 -31.46 -34.24
CA PRO A 130 -0.32 -32.45 -34.19
C PRO A 130 -0.83 -33.64 -33.37
N ARG A 131 -0.61 -34.86 -33.85
CA ARG A 131 -0.89 -36.09 -33.10
C ARG A 131 0.08 -36.17 -31.91
N VAL A 132 -0.34 -35.62 -30.78
CA VAL A 132 0.38 -35.73 -29.50
C VAL A 132 0.22 -37.16 -28.97
N GLY A 133 1.33 -37.86 -28.77
CA GLY A 133 1.36 -39.16 -28.12
C GLY A 133 1.05 -39.06 -26.62
N ASN A 134 0.69 -40.19 -26.01
CA ASN A 134 0.17 -40.34 -24.64
C ASN A 134 1.05 -39.82 -23.47
N SER A 135 2.15 -39.10 -23.68
CA SER A 135 3.20 -38.93 -22.66
C SER A 135 3.43 -37.50 -22.15
N SER A 136 2.70 -36.47 -22.60
CA SER A 136 3.03 -35.07 -22.25
C SER A 136 2.01 -34.28 -21.41
N ILE A 137 0.89 -34.88 -20.96
CA ILE A 137 -0.13 -34.18 -20.14
C ILE A 137 -0.41 -34.85 -18.77
N THR A 138 0.01 -36.09 -18.53
CA THR A 138 -0.40 -36.84 -17.31
C THR A 138 0.52 -36.69 -16.10
N THR A 139 1.79 -36.32 -16.26
CA THR A 139 2.78 -36.41 -15.16
C THR A 139 2.55 -35.42 -14.02
N PHE A 140 1.97 -34.25 -14.28
CA PHE A 140 1.57 -33.30 -13.22
C PHE A 140 0.29 -33.76 -12.52
N PHE A 141 -0.72 -34.20 -13.28
CA PHE A 141 -2.01 -34.63 -12.73
C PHE A 141 -1.88 -35.91 -11.88
N ASP A 142 -1.04 -36.86 -12.28
CA ASP A 142 -0.82 -38.10 -11.53
C ASP A 142 -0.16 -37.83 -10.17
N LYS A 143 0.80 -36.91 -10.11
CA LYS A 143 1.46 -36.49 -8.86
C LYS A 143 0.50 -35.77 -7.92
N ASP A 144 -0.31 -34.84 -8.43
CA ASP A 144 -1.29 -34.10 -7.62
C ASP A 144 -2.41 -35.03 -7.10
N LEU A 145 -2.82 -35.99 -7.92
CA LEU A 145 -3.81 -37.01 -7.54
C LEU A 145 -3.26 -37.96 -6.47
N GLU A 146 -2.00 -38.38 -6.59
CA GLU A 146 -1.33 -39.20 -5.59
C GLU A 146 -1.15 -38.46 -4.27
N ALA A 147 -0.70 -37.20 -4.31
CA ALA A 147 -0.62 -36.33 -3.14
C ALA A 147 -1.99 -36.18 -2.44
N SER A 148 -3.05 -35.90 -3.20
CA SER A 148 -4.42 -35.79 -2.69
C SER A 148 -4.92 -37.07 -2.01
N ARG A 149 -4.60 -38.24 -2.59
CA ARG A 149 -4.94 -39.54 -1.99
C ARG A 149 -4.18 -39.77 -0.68
N THR A 150 -2.90 -39.43 -0.66
CA THR A 150 -2.03 -39.57 0.51
C THR A 150 -2.53 -38.67 1.66
N ILE A 151 -2.80 -37.40 1.40
CA ILE A 151 -3.38 -36.47 2.39
C ILE A 151 -4.68 -37.02 2.97
N LYS A 152 -5.60 -37.50 2.11
CA LYS A 152 -6.88 -38.07 2.56
C LYS A 152 -6.70 -39.31 3.44
N GLN A 153 -5.71 -40.15 3.14
CA GLN A 153 -5.39 -41.32 3.97
C GLN A 153 -4.80 -40.91 5.33
N LEU A 154 -3.85 -39.97 5.33
CA LEU A 154 -3.23 -39.44 6.54
C LEU A 154 -4.24 -38.71 7.43
N GLN A 155 -5.16 -37.94 6.85
CA GLN A 155 -6.23 -37.25 7.59
C GLN A 155 -7.18 -38.24 8.28
N ARG A 156 -7.53 -39.35 7.60
CA ARG A 156 -8.31 -40.44 8.20
C ARG A 156 -7.55 -41.11 9.34
N ALA A 157 -6.25 -41.37 9.17
CA ALA A 157 -5.41 -41.95 10.22
C ALA A 157 -5.33 -41.04 11.45
N ALA A 158 -5.06 -39.75 11.25
CA ALA A 158 -5.01 -38.74 12.30
C ALA A 158 -6.35 -38.54 13.02
N THR A 159 -7.48 -38.64 12.30
CA THR A 159 -8.82 -38.56 12.90
C THR A 159 -9.14 -39.78 13.75
N LYS A 160 -8.78 -40.98 13.26
CA LYS A 160 -9.03 -42.24 13.98
C LYS A 160 -8.15 -42.36 15.22
N LYS A 161 -6.90 -41.90 15.15
CA LYS A 161 -5.92 -41.93 16.24
C LYS A 161 -5.08 -40.65 16.19
N PRO A 162 -5.47 -39.61 16.95
CA PRO A 162 -4.79 -38.31 16.97
C PRO A 162 -3.53 -38.34 17.86
N ASN A 163 -2.57 -39.20 17.52
CA ASN A 163 -1.26 -39.24 18.17
C ASN A 163 -0.23 -38.41 17.39
N ASN A 164 0.90 -38.09 18.04
CA ASN A 164 1.96 -37.26 17.44
C ASN A 164 2.48 -37.86 16.12
N GLU A 165 2.58 -39.19 16.01
CA GLU A 165 2.99 -39.89 14.78
C GLU A 165 2.08 -39.59 13.58
N ASN A 166 0.76 -39.82 13.72
CA ASN A 166 -0.18 -39.61 12.61
C ASN A 166 -0.37 -38.13 12.29
N LEU A 167 -0.37 -37.28 13.31
CA LEU A 167 -0.48 -35.83 13.13
C LEU A 167 0.76 -35.28 12.42
N LEU A 168 1.96 -35.74 12.81
CA LEU A 168 3.21 -35.30 12.19
C LEU A 168 3.29 -35.74 10.73
N ALA A 169 2.92 -36.99 10.41
CA ALA A 169 2.88 -37.47 9.04
C ALA A 169 1.94 -36.63 8.16
N LEU A 170 0.77 -36.22 8.69
CA LEU A 170 -0.15 -35.34 7.99
C LEU A 170 0.41 -33.92 7.81
N ALA A 171 1.00 -33.34 8.86
CA ALA A 171 1.59 -32.00 8.81
C ALA A 171 2.76 -31.94 7.81
N ASP A 172 3.64 -32.94 7.82
CA ASP A 172 4.78 -33.02 6.90
C ASP A 172 4.32 -33.18 5.45
N ALA A 173 3.22 -33.87 5.21
CA ALA A 173 2.64 -33.98 3.87
C ALA A 173 2.10 -32.63 3.37
N TYR A 174 1.39 -31.86 4.21
CA TYR A 174 0.99 -30.49 3.85
C TYR A 174 2.20 -29.57 3.65
N TRP A 175 3.21 -29.67 4.51
CA TRP A 175 4.45 -28.92 4.38
C TRP A 175 5.14 -29.16 3.03
N GLN A 176 5.23 -30.42 2.59
CA GLN A 176 5.85 -30.77 1.30
C GLN A 176 5.09 -30.23 0.09
N LEU A 177 3.78 -30.01 0.23
CA LEU A 177 2.94 -29.42 -0.82
C LEU A 177 2.97 -27.89 -0.84
N GLY A 178 3.61 -27.25 0.15
CA GLY A 178 3.60 -25.80 0.30
C GLY A 178 2.34 -25.24 0.98
N GLU A 179 1.46 -26.12 1.47
CA GLU A 179 0.24 -25.76 2.21
C GLU A 179 0.60 -25.41 3.66
N VAL A 180 1.23 -24.24 3.83
CA VAL A 180 1.85 -23.81 5.08
C VAL A 180 0.84 -23.52 6.20
N VAL A 181 -0.39 -23.13 5.85
CA VAL A 181 -1.43 -22.80 6.82
C VAL A 181 -1.91 -24.07 7.52
N GLU A 182 -2.31 -25.08 6.75
CA GLU A 182 -2.76 -26.38 7.24
C GLU A 182 -1.64 -27.11 8.00
N ALA A 183 -0.42 -27.06 7.48
CA ALA A 183 0.74 -27.62 8.17
C ALA A 183 0.93 -26.95 9.55
N GLY A 184 0.89 -25.61 9.59
CA GLY A 184 1.03 -24.82 10.81
C GLY A 184 -0.02 -25.16 11.87
N GLU A 185 -1.29 -25.27 11.49
CA GLU A 185 -2.37 -25.66 12.40
C GLU A 185 -2.13 -27.03 13.04
N ILE A 186 -1.65 -27.99 12.24
CA ILE A 186 -1.41 -29.34 12.76
C ILE A 186 -0.15 -29.37 13.63
N TYR A 187 0.93 -28.68 13.26
CA TYR A 187 2.11 -28.57 14.13
C TYR A 187 1.75 -27.91 15.47
N GLN A 188 0.92 -26.86 15.47
CA GLN A 188 0.44 -26.21 16.68
C GLN A 188 -0.38 -27.19 17.56
N ARG A 189 -1.22 -28.04 16.95
CA ARG A 189 -1.95 -29.09 17.67
C ARG A 189 -1.03 -30.15 18.28
N ILE A 190 0.08 -30.49 17.60
CA ILE A 190 1.08 -31.42 18.15
C ILE A 190 1.76 -30.80 19.37
N VAL A 191 2.20 -29.54 19.25
CA VAL A 191 2.86 -28.79 20.34
C VAL A 191 1.96 -28.63 21.56
N ASN A 192 0.67 -28.37 21.36
CA ASN A 192 -0.32 -28.25 22.44
C ASN A 192 -0.89 -29.60 22.92
N GLY A 193 -0.41 -30.70 22.34
CA GLY A 193 -1.00 -32.03 22.46
C GLY A 193 -0.31 -32.92 23.50
N SER A 194 -0.12 -34.18 23.13
CA SER A 194 0.44 -35.20 24.02
C SER A 194 1.96 -35.13 24.08
N LEU A 195 2.52 -35.34 25.27
CA LEU A 195 3.98 -35.47 25.46
C LEU A 195 4.46 -36.91 25.16
N PRO A 196 5.72 -37.09 24.71
CA PRO A 196 6.68 -36.06 24.33
C PRO A 196 6.40 -35.48 22.94
N VAL A 197 6.56 -34.17 22.80
CA VAL A 197 6.44 -33.47 21.51
C VAL A 197 7.71 -33.71 20.68
N PRO A 198 7.61 -34.14 19.40
CA PRO A 198 8.76 -34.29 18.53
C PRO A 198 9.46 -32.93 18.25
N ALA A 199 10.80 -32.90 18.26
CA ALA A 199 11.58 -31.68 18.03
C ALA A 199 11.22 -30.99 16.69
N ILE A 200 11.01 -31.79 15.64
CA ILE A 200 10.63 -31.28 14.32
C ILE A 200 9.34 -30.46 14.32
N ALA A 201 8.37 -30.76 15.19
CA ALA A 201 7.12 -30.01 15.28
C ALA A 201 7.38 -28.59 15.82
N TYR A 202 8.19 -28.49 16.87
CA TYR A 202 8.66 -27.20 17.39
C TYR A 202 9.44 -26.42 16.34
N ARG A 203 10.40 -27.06 15.66
CA ARG A 203 11.22 -26.40 14.63
C ARG A 203 10.37 -25.87 13.48
N ARG A 204 9.48 -26.69 12.90
CA ARG A 204 8.63 -26.29 11.78
C ARG A 204 7.68 -25.16 12.14
N LEU A 205 7.06 -25.23 13.32
CA LEU A 205 6.21 -24.15 13.81
C LEU A 205 7.02 -22.87 14.07
N GLY A 206 8.22 -22.99 14.64
CA GLY A 206 9.15 -21.88 14.83
C GLY A 206 9.48 -21.19 13.51
N PHE A 207 9.81 -21.96 12.47
CA PHE A 207 10.04 -21.43 11.11
C PHE A 207 8.83 -20.68 10.54
N LEU A 208 7.61 -21.22 10.69
CA LEU A 208 6.40 -20.54 10.23
C LEU A 208 6.13 -19.24 11.00
N THR A 209 6.61 -19.15 12.24
CA THR A 209 6.40 -18.01 13.13
C THR A 209 7.41 -16.89 12.89
N LEU A 210 8.53 -17.14 12.21
CA LEU A 210 9.61 -16.17 11.99
C LEU A 210 9.13 -14.85 11.35
N GLN A 211 8.17 -14.93 10.43
CA GLN A 211 7.68 -13.73 9.73
C GLN A 211 6.81 -12.82 10.60
N THR A 212 6.17 -13.39 11.64
CA THR A 212 5.17 -12.66 12.43
C THR A 212 5.63 -12.37 13.85
N ASN A 213 6.46 -13.22 14.44
CA ASN A 213 6.90 -13.10 15.82
C ASN A 213 8.26 -13.79 16.04
N LEU A 214 9.33 -13.01 15.95
CA LEU A 214 10.71 -13.51 16.12
C LEU A 214 10.96 -14.09 17.52
N GLU A 215 10.38 -13.50 18.58
CA GLU A 215 10.54 -14.01 19.95
C GLU A 215 9.82 -15.35 20.12
N GLY A 216 8.55 -15.44 19.67
CA GLY A 216 7.81 -16.70 19.71
C GLY A 216 8.46 -17.81 18.87
N ALA A 217 9.04 -17.45 17.72
CA ALA A 217 9.85 -18.37 16.93
C ALA A 217 11.10 -18.83 17.69
N THR A 218 11.76 -17.94 18.43
CA THR A 218 12.94 -18.25 19.25
C THR A 218 12.58 -19.26 20.33
N ASP A 219 11.48 -19.04 21.06
CA ASP A 219 11.02 -19.93 22.13
C ASP A 219 10.73 -21.34 21.61
N LEU A 220 10.06 -21.44 20.47
CA LEU A 220 9.79 -22.73 19.81
C LEU A 220 11.09 -23.43 19.39
N LEU A 221 12.04 -22.71 18.81
CA LEU A 221 13.32 -23.31 18.40
C LEU A 221 14.18 -23.73 19.60
N GLU A 222 14.12 -23.01 20.72
CA GLU A 222 14.76 -23.44 21.97
C GLU A 222 14.12 -24.72 22.54
N LEU A 223 12.79 -24.86 22.45
CA LEU A 223 12.11 -26.12 22.79
C LEU A 223 12.52 -27.27 21.85
N SER A 224 12.71 -26.99 20.55
CA SER A 224 13.29 -27.96 19.59
C SER A 224 14.67 -28.40 20.04
N ARG A 225 15.56 -27.45 20.36
CA ARG A 225 16.94 -27.70 20.82
C ARG A 225 16.97 -28.49 22.13
N ALA A 226 16.03 -28.25 23.04
CA ALA A 226 15.94 -29.01 24.29
C ALA A 226 15.64 -30.51 24.07
N VAL A 227 14.95 -30.84 22.97
CA VAL A 227 14.65 -32.24 22.60
C VAL A 227 15.76 -32.84 21.73
N GLU A 228 16.28 -32.09 20.75
CA GLU A 228 17.37 -32.49 19.85
C GLU A 228 18.49 -31.44 19.85
N PRO A 229 19.46 -31.51 20.81
CA PRO A 229 20.47 -30.47 21.00
C PRO A 229 21.47 -30.30 19.85
N THR A 230 21.64 -31.34 19.04
CA THR A 230 22.64 -31.39 17.96
C THR A 230 22.01 -31.22 16.57
N ASP A 231 20.71 -30.87 16.48
CA ASP A 231 20.07 -30.62 15.18
C ASP A 231 20.66 -29.37 14.53
N LEU A 232 21.45 -29.57 13.48
CA LEU A 232 22.13 -28.50 12.73
C LEU A 232 21.17 -27.39 12.29
N LYS A 233 19.97 -27.75 11.83
CA LYS A 233 18.98 -26.77 11.36
C LYS A 233 18.50 -25.88 12.49
N THR A 234 18.22 -26.46 13.66
CA THR A 234 17.84 -25.69 14.86
C THR A 234 18.99 -24.78 15.30
N LEU A 235 20.22 -25.29 15.41
CA LEU A 235 21.39 -24.51 15.85
C LEU A 235 21.70 -23.35 14.90
N PHE A 236 21.71 -23.59 13.60
CA PHE A 236 21.88 -22.55 12.58
C PHE A 236 20.82 -21.46 12.72
N THR A 237 19.55 -21.85 12.75
CA THR A 237 18.42 -20.91 12.80
C THR A 237 18.42 -20.10 14.10
N LEU A 238 18.71 -20.73 15.24
CA LEU A 238 18.86 -20.01 16.51
C LEU A 238 20.03 -19.04 16.47
N GLY A 239 21.16 -19.41 15.86
CA GLY A 239 22.30 -18.51 15.67
C GLY A 239 21.92 -17.24 14.89
N GLU A 240 21.29 -17.39 13.72
CA GLU A 240 20.82 -16.26 12.92
C GLU A 240 19.78 -15.41 13.67
N LEU A 241 18.83 -16.07 14.33
CA LEU A 241 17.75 -15.38 15.06
C LEU A 241 18.31 -14.62 16.26
N TYR A 242 19.22 -15.22 17.03
CA TYR A 242 19.89 -14.56 18.12
C TYR A 242 20.73 -13.38 17.67
N TYR A 243 21.40 -13.48 16.52
CA TYR A 243 22.15 -12.37 15.95
C TYR A 243 21.22 -11.21 15.56
N SER A 244 20.10 -11.50 14.89
CA SER A 244 19.11 -10.49 14.48
C SER A 244 18.45 -9.79 15.67
N LEU A 245 18.24 -10.49 16.79
CA LEU A 245 17.67 -9.96 18.02
C LEU A 245 18.70 -9.29 18.95
N GLY A 246 19.96 -9.15 18.52
CA GLY A 246 21.04 -8.56 19.33
C GLY A 246 21.48 -9.42 20.53
N ARG A 247 21.09 -10.70 20.58
CA ARG A 247 21.49 -11.67 21.62
C ARG A 247 22.85 -12.29 21.27
N LEU A 248 23.87 -11.44 21.08
CA LEU A 248 25.15 -11.78 20.44
C LEU A 248 25.89 -12.94 21.12
N THR A 249 25.91 -13.00 22.45
CA THR A 249 26.57 -14.09 23.18
C THR A 249 25.89 -15.45 22.92
N LYS A 250 24.55 -15.48 22.83
CA LYS A 250 23.81 -16.70 22.48
C LYS A 250 24.00 -17.08 21.01
N ALA A 251 24.04 -16.10 20.11
CA ALA A 251 24.34 -16.32 18.69
C ALA A 251 25.70 -17.00 18.51
N ARG A 252 26.74 -16.46 19.18
CA ARG A 252 28.07 -17.08 19.19
C ARG A 252 28.02 -18.52 19.67
N GLN A 253 27.37 -18.77 20.80
CA GLN A 253 27.30 -20.11 21.37
C GLN A 253 26.62 -21.09 20.39
N ALA A 254 25.50 -20.70 19.78
CA ALA A 254 24.79 -21.54 18.83
C ALA A 254 25.63 -21.86 17.58
N TRP A 255 26.34 -20.88 17.03
CA TRP A 255 27.23 -21.08 15.88
C TRP A 255 28.48 -21.90 16.22
N GLN A 256 29.05 -21.74 17.43
CA GLN A 256 30.15 -22.60 17.89
C GLN A 256 29.69 -24.05 18.08
N GLU A 257 28.52 -24.26 18.68
CA GLU A 257 27.91 -25.58 18.83
C GLU A 257 27.64 -26.22 17.47
N PHE A 258 27.16 -25.43 16.49
CA PHE A 258 26.92 -25.84 15.11
C PHE A 258 28.20 -26.34 14.42
N LEU A 259 29.31 -25.59 14.49
CA LEU A 259 30.58 -25.95 13.84
C LEU A 259 31.26 -27.20 14.43
N ILE A 260 30.88 -27.63 15.64
CA ILE A 260 31.42 -28.85 16.27
C ILE A 260 30.61 -30.10 15.86
N GLN A 261 29.40 -29.92 15.33
CA GLN A 261 28.56 -31.04 14.91
C GLN A 261 28.94 -31.55 13.52
N SER A 262 28.76 -32.86 13.32
CA SER A 262 29.00 -33.52 12.03
C SER A 262 28.11 -32.94 10.94
N GLY A 263 28.72 -32.38 9.89
CA GLY A 263 28.06 -31.70 8.78
C GLY A 263 28.02 -30.18 8.92
N GLY A 264 28.52 -29.62 10.03
CA GLY A 264 28.70 -28.19 10.23
C GLY A 264 30.16 -27.73 10.10
N GLU A 265 31.14 -28.63 10.13
CA GLU A 265 32.56 -28.27 10.31
C GLU A 265 33.17 -27.46 9.14
N ASP A 266 32.64 -27.63 7.93
CA ASP A 266 33.16 -27.01 6.71
C ASP A 266 32.36 -25.76 6.26
N GLU A 267 31.41 -25.28 7.09
CA GLU A 267 30.59 -24.11 6.76
C GLU A 267 31.34 -22.79 6.98
N SER A 268 32.04 -22.33 5.93
CA SER A 268 32.84 -21.09 5.94
C SER A 268 32.04 -19.86 6.36
N ASP A 269 30.77 -19.83 6.00
CA ASP A 269 29.86 -18.72 6.24
C ASP A 269 29.57 -18.50 7.74
N ILE A 270 29.54 -19.58 8.53
CA ILE A 270 29.39 -19.50 9.99
C ILE A 270 30.70 -19.09 10.65
N SER A 271 31.83 -19.54 10.12
CA SER A 271 33.15 -19.12 10.60
C SER A 271 33.37 -17.61 10.41
N ALA A 272 32.99 -17.05 9.26
CA ALA A 272 33.05 -15.61 9.00
C ALA A 272 32.15 -14.81 9.97
N ARG A 273 30.92 -15.28 10.22
CA ARG A 273 30.01 -14.66 11.20
C ARG A 273 30.58 -14.62 12.62
N LEU A 274 31.28 -15.67 13.04
CA LEU A 274 31.94 -15.74 14.34
C LEU A 274 33.10 -14.74 14.45
N GLU A 275 33.86 -14.55 13.37
CA GLU A 275 34.91 -13.54 13.28
C GLU A 275 34.31 -12.14 13.42
N THR A 276 33.27 -11.82 12.64
CA THR A 276 32.51 -10.56 12.77
C THR A 276 32.00 -10.33 14.19
N LEU A 277 31.41 -11.34 14.84
CA LEU A 277 30.92 -11.23 16.22
C LEU A 277 32.02 -10.95 17.23
N SER A 278 33.26 -11.37 16.96
CA SER A 278 34.40 -11.10 17.84
C SER A 278 34.75 -9.61 17.90
N GLU A 279 34.45 -8.87 16.83
CA GLU A 279 34.64 -7.41 16.76
C GLU A 279 33.47 -6.65 17.39
N ILE A 280 32.23 -7.10 17.18
CA ILE A 280 31.01 -6.37 17.58
C ILE A 280 30.70 -6.55 19.06
N GLU A 281 30.84 -7.75 19.63
CA GLU A 281 30.45 -8.01 21.03
C GLU A 281 31.14 -7.10 22.07
N PRO A 282 32.46 -6.79 22.02
CA PRO A 282 33.07 -5.88 22.98
C PRO A 282 32.49 -4.46 22.89
N LEU A 283 32.14 -4.00 21.68
CA LEU A 283 31.47 -2.72 21.47
C LEU A 283 30.07 -2.74 22.08
N TYR A 284 29.32 -3.82 21.84
CA TYR A 284 27.97 -4.01 22.39
C TYR A 284 27.99 -4.01 23.92
N ALA A 285 28.88 -4.79 24.54
CA ALA A 285 29.03 -4.83 26.00
C ALA A 285 29.42 -3.46 26.59
N THR A 286 30.26 -2.71 25.89
CA THR A 286 30.67 -1.36 26.31
C THR A 286 29.52 -0.36 26.22
N ALA A 287 28.76 -0.38 25.12
CA ALA A 287 27.59 0.48 24.93
C ALA A 287 26.46 0.16 25.93
N LEU A 288 26.26 -1.11 26.27
CA LEU A 288 25.27 -1.53 27.28
C LEU A 288 25.66 -1.04 28.68
N LYS A 289 26.95 -1.15 29.04
CA LYS A 289 27.45 -0.72 30.36
C LYS A 289 27.48 0.80 30.50
N ASN A 290 27.78 1.52 29.42
CA ASN A 290 27.84 2.97 29.39
C ASN A 290 27.26 3.49 28.06
N PRO A 291 25.95 3.78 28.01
CA PRO A 291 25.23 4.16 26.79
C PRO A 291 25.47 5.62 26.39
N SER A 292 26.74 6.04 26.32
CA SER A 292 27.10 7.34 25.76
C SER A 292 26.95 7.35 24.23
N GLU A 293 26.71 8.53 23.67
CA GLU A 293 26.67 8.77 22.22
C GLU A 293 27.87 8.12 21.50
N ARG A 294 29.09 8.37 22.01
CA ARG A 294 30.34 7.79 21.46
C ARG A 294 30.30 6.26 21.38
N ASN A 295 29.87 5.59 22.46
CA ASN A 295 29.89 4.13 22.51
C ASN A 295 28.79 3.53 21.62
N ARG A 296 27.59 4.15 21.60
CA ARG A 296 26.50 3.73 20.74
C ARG A 296 26.84 3.94 19.26
N LEU A 297 27.51 5.04 18.91
CA LEU A 297 27.96 5.28 17.53
C LEU A 297 28.96 4.23 17.07
N ALA A 298 29.98 3.94 17.89
CA ALA A 298 30.96 2.89 17.57
C ALA A 298 30.28 1.52 17.35
N LEU A 299 29.28 1.18 18.17
CA LEU A 299 28.49 -0.03 17.99
C LEU A 299 27.65 0.02 16.70
N ALA A 300 26.91 1.10 16.47
CA ALA A 300 26.00 1.23 15.33
C ALA A 300 26.77 1.21 14.00
N GLU A 301 27.93 1.85 13.91
CA GLU A 301 28.80 1.81 12.74
C GLU A 301 29.35 0.40 12.49
N ALA A 302 29.81 -0.29 13.54
CA ALA A 302 30.29 -1.66 13.41
C ALA A 302 29.18 -2.61 12.93
N LEU A 303 27.97 -2.50 13.49
CA LEU A 303 26.80 -3.27 13.05
C LEU A 303 26.43 -2.96 11.60
N TRP A 304 26.46 -1.68 11.22
CA TRP A 304 26.14 -1.23 9.86
C TRP A 304 27.13 -1.79 8.83
N ASN A 305 28.43 -1.74 9.13
CA ASN A 305 29.48 -2.22 8.22
C ASN A 305 29.50 -3.75 8.05
N HIS A 306 28.85 -4.47 8.96
CA HIS A 306 28.73 -5.93 8.97
C HIS A 306 27.31 -6.40 8.65
N ASP A 307 26.57 -5.62 7.86
CA ASP A 307 25.23 -5.91 7.33
C ASP A 307 24.15 -6.23 8.38
N ASN A 308 24.35 -5.86 9.65
CA ASN A 308 23.31 -5.92 10.68
C ASN A 308 22.54 -4.60 10.74
N GLU A 309 21.91 -4.23 9.63
CA GLU A 309 21.22 -2.95 9.45
C GLU A 309 20.09 -2.73 10.46
N LEU A 310 19.38 -3.80 10.86
CA LEU A 310 18.27 -3.72 11.81
C LEU A 310 18.75 -3.21 13.17
N LEU A 311 19.73 -3.88 13.77
CA LEU A 311 20.25 -3.50 15.09
C LEU A 311 21.05 -2.20 15.02
N ALA A 312 21.74 -1.95 13.90
CA ALA A 312 22.40 -0.66 13.66
C ALA A 312 21.38 0.49 13.66
N THR A 313 20.30 0.35 12.89
CA THR A 313 19.22 1.34 12.78
C THR A 313 18.55 1.57 14.13
N GLU A 314 18.25 0.51 14.88
CA GLU A 314 17.72 0.64 16.24
C GLU A 314 18.67 1.44 17.13
N THR A 315 19.97 1.14 17.08
CA THR A 315 20.98 1.87 17.85
C THR A 315 21.06 3.34 17.41
N TYR A 316 20.94 3.66 16.12
CA TYR A 316 20.86 5.03 15.63
C TYR A 316 19.62 5.77 16.16
N PHE A 317 18.44 5.13 16.16
CA PHE A 317 17.25 5.73 16.77
C PHE A 317 17.41 5.97 18.27
N GLN A 318 18.04 5.03 19.00
CA GLN A 318 18.35 5.22 20.42
C GLN A 318 19.30 6.41 20.65
N ILE A 319 20.28 6.64 19.77
CA ILE A 319 21.14 7.83 19.83
C ILE A 319 20.30 9.09 19.68
N LEU A 320 19.44 9.16 18.65
CA LEU A 320 18.60 10.33 18.37
C LEU A 320 17.60 10.61 19.50
N ALA A 321 17.05 9.57 20.12
CA ALA A 321 16.03 9.72 21.16
C ALA A 321 16.61 10.05 22.53
N GLU A 322 17.76 9.46 22.90
CA GLU A 322 18.24 9.47 24.28
C GLU A 322 19.55 10.22 24.49
N SER A 323 20.34 10.43 23.43
CA SER A 323 21.68 11.01 23.53
C SER A 323 21.79 12.36 22.83
N ASN A 324 21.56 12.40 21.52
CA ASN A 324 21.73 13.58 20.70
C ASN A 324 20.77 13.54 19.49
N PRO A 325 19.67 14.33 19.50
CA PRO A 325 18.69 14.35 18.41
C PRO A 325 19.22 14.94 17.10
N ASP A 326 20.37 15.64 17.15
CA ASP A 326 21.00 16.30 16.01
C ASP A 326 22.27 15.57 15.55
N GLN A 327 22.45 14.31 15.95
CA GLN A 327 23.62 13.53 15.55
C GLN A 327 23.55 13.24 14.02
N PRO A 328 24.49 13.77 13.21
CA PRO A 328 24.34 13.75 11.74
C PRO A 328 24.36 12.36 11.11
N LEU A 329 25.29 11.49 11.54
CA LEU A 329 25.39 10.13 11.03
C LEU A 329 24.14 9.30 11.36
N ALA A 330 23.60 9.44 12.56
CA ALA A 330 22.41 8.74 13.01
C ALA A 330 21.17 9.20 12.24
N LEU A 331 21.00 10.52 12.04
CA LEU A 331 19.95 11.05 11.17
C LEU A 331 20.07 10.49 9.75
N LYS A 332 21.29 10.47 9.18
CA LYS A 332 21.54 9.96 7.82
C LYS A 332 21.20 8.48 7.71
N ARG A 333 21.74 7.63 8.59
CA ARG A 333 21.53 6.18 8.56
C ARG A 333 20.09 5.77 8.87
N ALA A 334 19.47 6.42 9.86
CA ALA A 334 18.06 6.18 10.18
C ALA A 334 17.14 6.61 9.03
N SER A 335 17.38 7.78 8.41
CA SER A 335 16.60 8.23 7.26
C SER A 335 16.76 7.30 6.05
N GLN A 336 17.97 6.77 5.81
CA GLN A 336 18.23 5.78 4.76
C GLN A 336 17.40 4.50 4.97
N SER A 337 17.37 3.98 6.20
CA SER A 337 16.56 2.81 6.55
C SER A 337 15.05 3.06 6.40
N LEU A 338 14.58 4.24 6.82
CA LEU A 338 13.17 4.64 6.64
C LEU A 338 12.79 4.79 5.16
N PHE A 339 13.68 5.36 4.35
CA PHE A 339 13.47 5.49 2.91
C PHE A 339 13.35 4.13 2.22
N LEU A 340 14.28 3.22 2.49
CA LEU A 340 14.28 1.87 1.90
C LEU A 340 13.08 1.03 2.34
N SER A 341 12.57 1.25 3.55
CA SER A 341 11.34 0.62 4.05
C SER A 341 10.06 1.30 3.56
N GLY A 342 10.15 2.34 2.73
CA GLY A 342 9.00 3.07 2.18
C GLY A 342 8.29 4.00 3.18
N ARG A 343 8.87 4.21 4.36
CA ARG A 343 8.36 5.14 5.40
C ARG A 343 8.78 6.57 5.07
N LEU A 344 8.34 7.05 3.91
CA LEU A 344 8.83 8.28 3.29
C LEU A 344 8.60 9.53 4.15
N GLN A 345 7.44 9.67 4.79
CA GLN A 345 7.14 10.83 5.63
C GLN A 345 8.11 10.95 6.81
N GLU A 346 8.48 9.83 7.42
CA GLU A 346 9.40 9.82 8.55
C GLU A 346 10.83 10.07 8.09
N ALA A 347 11.21 9.55 6.93
CA ALA A 347 12.50 9.85 6.30
C ALA A 347 12.66 11.36 6.03
N VAL A 348 11.61 12.03 5.52
CA VAL A 348 11.60 13.49 5.29
C VAL A 348 11.92 14.25 6.58
N VAL A 349 11.30 13.88 7.71
CA VAL A 349 11.53 14.57 8.99
C VAL A 349 13.02 14.55 9.38
N LEU A 350 13.68 13.40 9.28
CA LEU A 350 15.10 13.28 9.64
C LEU A 350 16.02 13.99 8.63
N LEU A 351 15.66 13.97 7.34
CA LEU A 351 16.43 14.63 6.28
C LEU A 351 16.29 16.16 6.27
N GLU A 352 15.10 16.69 6.54
CA GLU A 352 14.89 18.12 6.79
C GLU A 352 15.68 18.57 8.03
N ARG A 353 15.77 17.72 9.06
CA ARG A 353 16.60 18.01 10.24
C ARG A 353 18.08 18.11 9.89
N LEU A 354 18.61 17.17 9.08
CA LEU A 354 19.99 17.24 8.56
C LEU A 354 20.26 18.52 7.78
N THR A 355 19.31 18.93 6.94
CA THR A 355 19.39 20.17 6.17
C THR A 355 19.40 21.39 7.09
N THR A 356 18.57 21.38 8.14
CA THR A 356 18.46 22.47 9.12
C THR A 356 19.75 22.66 9.92
N ILE A 357 20.45 21.57 10.28
CA ILE A 357 21.71 21.65 11.02
C ILE A 357 22.93 21.86 10.11
N GLY A 358 22.74 21.92 8.79
CA GLY A 358 23.81 22.17 7.82
C GLY A 358 24.71 20.97 7.53
N GLU A 359 24.26 19.76 7.85
CA GLU A 359 25.01 18.51 7.71
C GLU A 359 24.46 17.62 6.58
N ALA A 360 23.53 18.15 5.77
CA ALA A 360 23.03 17.44 4.58
C ALA A 360 24.10 17.35 3.49
N ASP A 361 24.42 16.12 3.09
CA ASP A 361 25.28 15.84 1.95
C ASP A 361 24.48 15.55 0.67
N ALA A 362 25.17 15.35 -0.44
CA ALA A 362 24.52 15.12 -1.74
C ALA A 362 23.61 13.88 -1.71
N GLU A 363 24.02 12.80 -1.03
CA GLU A 363 23.21 11.59 -0.90
C GLU A 363 21.91 11.87 -0.12
N SER A 364 22.01 12.62 0.98
CA SER A 364 20.86 13.00 1.80
C SER A 364 19.89 13.91 1.03
N LEU A 365 20.39 14.90 0.28
CA LEU A 365 19.54 15.76 -0.55
C LEU A 365 18.86 14.99 -1.68
N LEU A 366 19.57 14.07 -2.35
CA LEU A 366 18.99 13.21 -3.37
C LEU A 366 17.83 12.38 -2.81
N MET A 367 18.05 11.75 -1.65
CA MET A 367 17.04 10.97 -0.95
C MET A 367 15.84 11.81 -0.51
N LEU A 368 16.08 13.04 -0.01
CA LEU A 368 15.02 13.97 0.38
C LEU A 368 14.17 14.39 -0.81
N GLY A 369 14.79 14.72 -1.94
CA GLY A 369 14.08 15.04 -3.18
C GLY A 369 13.25 13.86 -3.69
N HIS A 370 13.79 12.63 -3.64
CA HIS A 370 13.02 11.42 -3.95
C HIS A 370 11.83 11.21 -2.99
N CYS A 371 12.00 11.47 -1.69
CA CYS A 371 10.89 11.40 -0.74
C CYS A 371 9.78 12.39 -1.13
N TYR A 372 10.13 13.66 -1.36
CA TYR A 372 9.14 14.67 -1.74
C TYR A 372 8.40 14.33 -3.02
N PHE A 373 9.11 13.86 -4.03
CA PHE A 373 8.51 13.48 -5.31
C PHE A 373 7.49 12.36 -5.14
N ASN A 374 7.83 11.29 -4.41
CA ASN A 374 6.91 10.18 -4.15
C ASN A 374 5.71 10.62 -3.29
N LEU A 375 5.90 11.59 -2.40
CA LEU A 375 4.85 12.22 -1.60
C LEU A 375 4.05 13.30 -2.35
N GLN A 376 4.25 13.45 -3.66
CA GLN A 376 3.58 14.44 -4.53
C GLN A 376 3.86 15.90 -4.15
N ASN A 377 4.89 16.16 -3.32
CA ASN A 377 5.36 17.51 -3.07
C ASN A 377 6.38 17.93 -4.13
N LEU A 378 5.89 18.12 -5.36
CA LEU A 378 6.72 18.33 -6.54
C LEU A 378 7.59 19.59 -6.43
N ALA A 379 7.06 20.68 -5.86
CA ALA A 379 7.80 21.93 -5.68
C ALA A 379 9.02 21.75 -4.76
N LYS A 380 8.83 21.15 -3.58
CA LYS A 380 9.95 20.85 -2.68
C LYS A 380 10.94 19.84 -3.28
N ALA A 381 10.44 18.87 -4.06
CA ALA A 381 11.31 17.91 -4.75
C ALA A 381 12.27 18.62 -5.71
N ILE A 382 11.75 19.52 -6.55
CA ILE A 382 12.54 20.33 -7.49
C ILE A 382 13.57 21.16 -6.73
N GLU A 383 13.16 21.96 -5.73
CA GLU A 383 14.06 22.82 -4.95
C GLU A 383 15.20 22.02 -4.28
N THR A 384 14.87 20.85 -3.72
CA THR A 384 15.84 19.98 -3.06
C THR A 384 16.83 19.38 -4.07
N TRP A 385 16.34 18.98 -5.24
CA TRP A 385 17.19 18.47 -6.32
C TRP A 385 18.07 19.55 -6.95
N GLU A 386 17.60 20.78 -7.06
CA GLU A 386 18.43 21.92 -7.45
C GLU A 386 19.56 22.14 -6.43
N SER A 387 19.25 22.05 -5.13
CA SER A 387 20.24 22.11 -4.06
C SER A 387 21.25 20.96 -4.14
N TYR A 388 20.81 19.76 -4.50
CA TYR A 388 21.70 18.63 -4.81
C TYR A 388 22.66 18.95 -5.95
N LEU A 389 22.18 19.53 -7.06
CA LEU A 389 22.99 19.86 -8.23
C LEU A 389 24.08 20.92 -7.95
N ILE A 390 23.92 21.72 -6.89
CA ILE A 390 24.94 22.68 -6.46
C ILE A 390 26.17 21.99 -5.85
N ILE A 391 25.96 20.89 -5.11
CA ILE A 391 27.02 20.23 -4.33
C ILE A 391 27.47 18.87 -4.88
N ALA A 392 26.68 18.24 -5.73
CA ALA A 392 26.98 16.93 -6.29
C ALA A 392 28.11 17.00 -7.33
N ILE A 393 28.96 15.96 -7.34
CA ILE A 393 30.02 15.82 -8.35
C ILE A 393 29.42 15.45 -9.71
N GLU A 394 28.39 14.61 -9.71
CA GLU A 394 27.68 14.15 -10.90
C GLU A 394 26.20 14.48 -10.74
N SER A 395 25.57 14.97 -11.81
CA SER A 395 24.14 15.30 -11.79
C SER A 395 23.24 14.07 -11.80
N GLY A 396 23.74 12.92 -12.25
CA GLY A 396 22.95 11.70 -12.40
C GLY A 396 21.65 11.92 -13.22
N PRO A 397 20.55 11.24 -12.87
CA PRO A 397 19.24 11.42 -13.52
C PRO A 397 18.47 12.64 -13.01
N VAL A 398 19.05 13.45 -12.11
CA VAL A 398 18.33 14.52 -11.42
C VAL A 398 17.78 15.60 -12.36
N PRO A 399 18.48 16.05 -13.42
CA PRO A 399 17.90 16.99 -14.37
C PRO A 399 16.61 16.47 -15.05
N ASP A 400 16.57 15.18 -15.40
CA ASP A 400 15.38 14.56 -16.00
C ASP A 400 14.25 14.42 -14.97
N LEU A 401 14.59 14.14 -13.70
CA LEU A 401 13.62 14.09 -12.61
C LEU A 401 13.00 15.47 -12.33
N ILE A 402 13.80 16.53 -12.36
CA ILE A 402 13.32 17.92 -12.27
C ILE A 402 12.36 18.21 -13.43
N ALA A 403 12.80 17.98 -14.68
CA ALA A 403 11.97 18.23 -15.86
C ALA A 403 10.63 17.47 -15.82
N ARG A 404 10.65 16.23 -15.31
CA ARG A 404 9.42 15.45 -15.09
C ARG A 404 8.54 16.05 -14.00
N ALA A 405 9.11 16.48 -12.88
CA ALA A 405 8.34 17.10 -11.79
C ALA A 405 7.73 18.44 -12.23
N GLU A 406 8.46 19.25 -13.00
CA GLU A 406 7.97 20.48 -13.61
C GLU A 406 6.79 20.21 -14.55
N MET A 407 6.90 19.22 -15.44
CA MET A 407 5.80 18.83 -16.32
C MET A 407 4.55 18.40 -15.55
N LEU A 408 4.71 17.63 -14.47
CA LEU A 408 3.58 17.20 -13.61
C LEU A 408 2.95 18.38 -12.86
N LEU A 409 3.76 19.35 -12.42
CA LEU A 409 3.31 20.58 -11.79
C LEU A 409 2.55 21.47 -12.78
N GLU A 410 3.03 21.59 -14.03
CA GLU A 410 2.33 22.31 -15.10
C GLU A 410 1.02 21.62 -15.49
N ALA A 411 1.02 20.29 -15.62
CA ALA A 411 -0.18 19.53 -15.98
C ALA A 411 -1.27 19.59 -14.90
N SER A 412 -0.89 19.82 -13.64
CA SER A 412 -1.82 20.01 -12.53
C SER A 412 -2.24 21.48 -12.33
N SER A 413 -1.61 22.42 -13.03
CA SER A 413 -1.97 23.84 -12.97
C SER A 413 -3.22 24.13 -13.81
N PHE A 414 -4.22 24.77 -13.19
CA PHE A 414 -5.41 25.21 -13.92
C PHE A 414 -5.19 26.59 -14.50
N SER A 415 -5.73 26.85 -15.70
CA SER A 415 -5.69 28.21 -16.23
C SER A 415 -6.48 29.16 -15.32
N GLY A 416 -6.04 30.42 -15.23
CA GLY A 416 -6.74 31.41 -14.40
C GLY A 416 -8.21 31.62 -14.81
N GLN A 417 -8.55 31.35 -16.08
CA GLN A 417 -9.93 31.31 -16.54
C GLN A 417 -10.72 30.15 -15.90
N GLN A 418 -10.18 28.93 -15.93
CA GLN A 418 -10.84 27.76 -15.34
C GLN A 418 -11.04 27.94 -13.83
N LEU A 419 -10.02 28.45 -13.13
CA LEU A 419 -10.09 28.76 -11.70
C LEU A 419 -11.16 29.83 -11.42
N TYR A 420 -11.25 30.85 -12.25
CA TYR A 420 -12.25 31.90 -12.10
C TYR A 420 -13.66 31.37 -12.34
N GLU A 421 -13.85 30.56 -13.38
CA GLU A 421 -15.13 29.95 -13.73
C GLU A 421 -15.63 28.99 -12.64
N SER A 422 -14.74 28.17 -12.06
CA SER A 422 -15.10 27.21 -11.03
C SER A 422 -15.37 27.84 -9.66
N HIS A 423 -14.69 28.94 -9.32
CA HIS A 423 -14.69 29.47 -7.94
C HIS A 423 -15.29 30.87 -7.78
N CYS A 424 -15.30 31.71 -8.82
CA CYS A 424 -15.63 33.13 -8.70
C CYS A 424 -16.85 33.55 -9.55
N ALA A 425 -17.00 32.97 -10.74
CA ALA A 425 -17.98 33.39 -11.73
C ALA A 425 -19.44 33.26 -11.26
N THR A 426 -19.74 32.32 -10.36
CA THR A 426 -21.09 32.14 -9.80
C THR A 426 -21.61 33.41 -9.11
N CYS A 427 -20.73 34.15 -8.42
CA CYS A 427 -21.11 35.37 -7.71
C CYS A 427 -20.75 36.63 -8.49
N HIS A 428 -19.58 36.65 -9.13
CA HIS A 428 -19.05 37.84 -9.80
C HIS A 428 -19.38 37.90 -11.31
N GLY A 429 -20.04 36.87 -11.84
CA GLY A 429 -20.32 36.71 -13.27
C GLY A 429 -19.09 36.24 -14.05
N SER A 430 -19.30 35.57 -15.18
CA SER A 430 -18.23 35.02 -16.04
C SER A 430 -17.20 36.06 -16.54
N PHE A 431 -17.60 37.34 -16.59
CA PHE A 431 -16.76 38.46 -17.04
C PHE A 431 -16.61 39.54 -15.97
N GLY A 432 -16.90 39.24 -14.70
CA GLY A 432 -16.82 40.22 -13.63
C GLY A 432 -17.96 41.24 -13.61
N GLN A 433 -19.03 41.04 -14.39
CA GLN A 433 -20.19 41.95 -14.44
C GLN A 433 -20.94 42.07 -13.11
N GLY A 434 -20.68 41.16 -12.16
CA GLY A 434 -21.34 41.06 -10.87
C GLY A 434 -22.49 40.06 -10.90
N GLY A 435 -23.30 40.09 -9.84
CA GLY A 435 -24.41 39.18 -9.62
C GLY A 435 -24.84 39.26 -8.16
N SER A 436 -24.75 38.15 -7.45
CA SER A 436 -24.82 38.13 -5.98
C SER A 436 -23.56 38.74 -5.35
N GLY A 437 -22.42 38.69 -6.06
CA GLY A 437 -21.17 39.36 -5.70
C GLY A 437 -21.02 40.73 -6.38
N THR A 438 -20.09 41.53 -5.85
CA THR A 438 -19.81 42.87 -6.39
C THR A 438 -19.23 42.81 -7.80
N THR A 439 -19.54 43.80 -8.64
CA THR A 439 -18.92 43.95 -9.97
C THR A 439 -17.40 44.15 -9.86
N LEU A 440 -16.67 43.31 -10.58
CA LEU A 440 -15.21 43.35 -10.68
C LEU A 440 -14.75 44.05 -11.96
N ALA A 441 -15.54 43.96 -13.03
CA ALA A 441 -15.24 44.61 -14.30
C ALA A 441 -15.20 46.14 -14.16
N ASN A 442 -14.14 46.74 -14.70
CA ASN A 442 -13.84 48.17 -14.63
C ASN A 442 -13.78 48.72 -13.19
N ASN A 443 -13.36 47.89 -12.23
CA ASN A 443 -13.25 48.27 -10.82
C ASN A 443 -11.78 48.48 -10.42
N PRO A 444 -11.33 49.72 -10.12
CA PRO A 444 -9.94 50.00 -9.75
C PRO A 444 -9.44 49.25 -8.50
N ASN A 445 -10.34 48.81 -7.62
CA ASN A 445 -9.95 48.01 -6.47
C ASN A 445 -9.62 46.55 -6.86
N ALA A 446 -10.22 46.06 -7.95
CA ALA A 446 -9.94 44.74 -8.53
C ALA A 446 -8.69 44.74 -9.45
N GLU A 447 -8.12 45.91 -9.75
CA GLU A 447 -6.84 46.03 -10.47
C GLU A 447 -5.62 45.98 -9.54
N ARG A 448 -5.83 46.11 -8.22
CA ARG A 448 -4.74 46.12 -7.23
C ARG A 448 -4.37 44.69 -6.84
N LYS A 449 -3.30 44.15 -7.43
CA LYS A 449 -2.84 42.77 -7.22
C LYS A 449 -2.78 42.34 -5.74
N ALA A 450 -2.19 43.14 -4.87
CA ALA A 450 -2.10 42.84 -3.43
C ALA A 450 -3.50 42.73 -2.77
N ASN A 451 -4.41 43.66 -3.08
CA ASN A 451 -5.76 43.64 -2.53
C ASN A 451 -6.58 42.44 -3.03
N VAL A 452 -6.43 42.09 -4.31
CA VAL A 452 -7.10 40.91 -4.89
C VAL A 452 -6.57 39.63 -4.26
N ARG A 453 -5.25 39.51 -4.11
CA ARG A 453 -4.59 38.36 -3.46
C ARG A 453 -5.11 38.15 -2.04
N ASP A 454 -5.11 39.19 -1.21
CA ASP A 454 -5.55 39.08 0.19
C ASP A 454 -7.03 38.68 0.29
N ILE A 455 -7.89 39.25 -0.56
CA ILE A 455 -9.31 38.92 -0.58
C ILE A 455 -9.55 37.48 -1.07
N ILE A 456 -8.79 36.99 -2.06
CA ILE A 456 -8.92 35.60 -2.52
C ILE A 456 -8.43 34.63 -1.44
N ARG A 457 -7.29 34.91 -0.78
CA ARG A 457 -6.77 34.05 0.29
C ARG A 457 -7.72 33.99 1.47
N PHE A 458 -8.07 35.15 2.02
CA PHE A 458 -8.72 35.23 3.33
C PHE A 458 -10.24 35.45 3.27
N GLY A 459 -10.78 35.75 2.10
CA GLY A 459 -12.19 36.11 1.92
C GLY A 459 -12.51 37.51 2.44
N ARG A 460 -13.74 37.96 2.20
CA ARG A 460 -14.27 39.23 2.75
C ARG A 460 -15.80 39.23 2.78
N ASN A 461 -16.38 39.60 3.91
CA ASN A 461 -17.83 39.57 4.13
C ASN A 461 -18.40 38.16 3.85
N LEU A 462 -19.25 38.03 2.83
CA LEU A 462 -19.85 36.77 2.40
C LEU A 462 -18.98 36.00 1.38
N MET A 463 -17.88 36.60 0.89
CA MET A 463 -16.94 35.92 0.00
C MET A 463 -16.05 34.97 0.82
N PRO A 464 -16.02 33.65 0.52
CA PRO A 464 -15.16 32.70 1.21
C PRO A 464 -13.69 32.94 0.87
N GLY A 465 -12.79 32.53 1.76
CA GLY A 465 -11.35 32.44 1.49
C GLY A 465 -11.00 31.13 0.79
N PHE A 466 -9.97 31.15 -0.06
CA PHE A 466 -9.54 30.03 -0.90
C PHE A 466 -8.15 29.49 -0.54
N ASP A 467 -7.49 30.02 0.48
CA ASP A 467 -6.14 29.62 0.93
C ASP A 467 -6.03 28.12 1.28
N LEU A 468 -7.13 27.50 1.72
CA LEU A 468 -7.22 26.07 2.04
C LEU A 468 -7.73 25.20 0.89
N LYS A 469 -8.14 25.80 -0.23
CA LYS A 469 -8.79 25.10 -1.37
C LYS A 469 -7.95 25.11 -2.63
N LEU A 470 -7.08 26.09 -2.78
CA LEU A 470 -6.23 26.30 -3.95
C LEU A 470 -4.77 26.32 -3.53
N SER A 471 -3.89 25.80 -4.40
CA SER A 471 -2.45 25.92 -4.18
C SER A 471 -2.02 27.39 -4.28
N ASP A 472 -0.86 27.74 -3.72
CA ASP A 472 -0.29 29.09 -3.85
C ASP A 472 -0.13 29.51 -5.32
N SER A 473 0.23 28.56 -6.18
CA SER A 473 0.37 28.77 -7.63
C SER A 473 -0.98 29.06 -8.31
N ASP A 474 -2.03 28.30 -7.97
CA ASP A 474 -3.38 28.54 -8.49
C ASP A 474 -3.93 29.88 -8.01
N ILE A 475 -3.67 30.26 -6.76
CA ILE A 475 -4.07 31.56 -6.21
C ILE A 475 -3.40 32.69 -7.00
N GLU A 476 -2.10 32.65 -7.24
CA GLU A 476 -1.44 33.69 -8.04
C GLU A 476 -1.93 33.71 -9.49
N THR A 477 -2.17 32.54 -10.09
CA THR A 477 -2.71 32.40 -11.45
C THR A 477 -4.12 33.01 -11.55
N LEU A 478 -4.97 32.76 -10.55
CA LEU A 478 -6.31 33.34 -10.45
C LEU A 478 -6.24 34.86 -10.21
N VAL A 479 -5.37 35.33 -9.33
CA VAL A 479 -5.14 36.75 -9.07
C VAL A 479 -4.74 37.47 -10.35
N ASP A 480 -3.80 36.91 -11.12
CA ASP A 480 -3.32 37.52 -12.37
C ASP A 480 -4.42 37.54 -13.43
N TYR A 481 -5.25 36.49 -13.52
CA TYR A 481 -6.40 36.50 -14.40
C TYR A 481 -7.44 37.56 -14.01
N VAL A 482 -7.75 37.68 -12.72
CA VAL A 482 -8.70 38.69 -12.23
C VAL A 482 -8.18 40.09 -12.54
N VAL A 483 -6.93 40.41 -12.19
CA VAL A 483 -6.36 41.76 -12.36
C VAL A 483 -6.18 42.12 -13.83
N ASN A 484 -5.66 41.20 -14.65
CA ASN A 484 -5.28 41.53 -16.01
C ASN A 484 -6.42 41.39 -17.02
N ARG A 485 -7.47 40.64 -16.70
CA ARG A 485 -8.58 40.37 -17.61
C ARG A 485 -9.92 40.83 -17.05
N VAL A 486 -10.35 40.24 -15.94
CA VAL A 486 -11.69 40.47 -15.37
C VAL A 486 -11.86 41.94 -14.96
N ALA A 487 -10.90 42.48 -14.22
CA ALA A 487 -10.93 43.85 -13.72
C ALA A 487 -10.90 44.88 -14.85
N LYS A 488 -10.26 44.56 -15.98
CA LYS A 488 -10.23 45.40 -17.18
C LYS A 488 -11.47 45.27 -18.07
N GLY A 489 -12.46 44.47 -17.65
CA GLY A 489 -13.72 44.29 -18.37
C GLY A 489 -13.55 43.62 -19.74
N VAL A 490 -12.53 42.78 -19.91
CA VAL A 490 -12.28 42.08 -21.18
C VAL A 490 -13.30 40.95 -21.33
N THR A 491 -14.24 41.08 -22.27
CA THR A 491 -15.35 40.13 -22.48
C THR A 491 -15.10 39.09 -23.57
N THR A 492 -13.99 39.17 -24.27
CA THR A 492 -13.62 38.19 -25.31
C THR A 492 -12.74 37.11 -24.70
N THR A 493 -12.94 35.85 -25.08
CA THR A 493 -11.97 34.76 -24.86
C THR A 493 -10.68 35.06 -25.63
N PRO A 494 -9.49 34.63 -25.15
CA PRO A 494 -8.23 34.92 -25.82
C PRO A 494 -8.09 34.09 -27.09
#